data_AF-G4CZD8-F1
#
_entry.id   AF-G4CZD8-F1
#
_cell.length_a   1.000
_cell.length_b   1.000
_cell.length_c   1.000
_cell.angle_alpha   90.00
_cell.angle_beta   90.00
_cell.angle_gamma   90.00
#
_symmetry.space_group_name_H-M   'P 1'
#
loop_
_entity.id
_entity.type
_entity.pdbx_description
1 polymer ?
#
loop_
_entity_poly.entity_id
_entity_poly.type
_entity_poly.pdbx_seq_one_letter_code
_entity_poly.pdbx_strand_id
1 'polypeptide(L)'
;MYIGTTDEYINSSDRNALFASIRKFDYMKIFWNDEIGKDESGHMVVVLGRSIERGQAGHSVGLLHYWSSNGSHTDINGGYGIKCVSVDKIHRAVITRIDWPWKLWSTEVMRPDDVCAPLAEIAKDRSMTPEEMKRLVDAKSFWPRRVRRSSHDTDAERSMR
;
A
#
# COMPACT_ATOMS: atom_id res chain seq x y z
N MET A 1 1.97 1.37 6.05
CA MET A 1 3.41 1.54 6.36
C MET A 1 4.09 2.09 5.13
N TYR A 2 4.91 3.12 5.29
CA TYR A 2 5.67 3.74 4.20
C TYR A 2 7.14 3.29 4.27
N ILE A 3 7.75 3.06 3.11
CA ILE A 3 9.20 2.84 2.96
C ILE A 3 9.71 3.80 1.88
N GLY A 4 10.50 4.79 2.29
CA GLY A 4 11.16 5.76 1.40
C GLY A 4 12.42 5.26 0.71
N THR A 5 13.14 6.21 0.09
CA THR A 5 14.44 5.99 -0.58
C THR A 5 15.54 5.76 0.45
N THR A 6 16.72 5.32 0.01
CA THR A 6 17.86 5.10 0.91
C THR A 6 18.28 6.39 1.63
N ASP A 7 18.21 7.54 0.97
CA ASP A 7 18.68 8.83 1.49
C ASP A 7 17.77 9.43 2.57
N GLU A 8 16.53 8.92 2.71
CA GLU A 8 15.61 9.32 3.78
C GLU A 8 15.95 8.71 5.15
N TYR A 9 16.90 7.79 5.21
CA TYR A 9 17.30 7.11 6.43
C TYR A 9 18.75 7.43 6.76
N ILE A 10 18.99 7.82 8.01
CA ILE A 10 20.35 8.05 8.53
C ILE A 10 21.16 6.75 8.44
N ASN A 11 20.54 5.62 8.75
CA ASN A 11 21.14 4.30 8.61
C ASN A 11 20.36 3.47 7.58
N SER A 12 21.03 2.98 6.55
CA SER A 12 20.42 2.09 5.55
C SER A 12 19.86 0.79 6.15
N SER A 13 20.35 0.37 7.32
CA SER A 13 19.80 -0.73 8.11
C SER A 13 18.34 -0.50 8.51
N ASP A 14 17.92 0.75 8.72
CA ASP A 14 16.56 1.07 9.17
C ASP A 14 15.55 0.81 8.05
N ARG A 15 15.89 1.21 6.82
CA ARG A 15 15.14 0.85 5.61
C ARG A 15 15.05 -0.66 5.43
N ASN A 16 16.16 -1.36 5.59
CA ASN A 16 16.20 -2.82 5.48
C ASN A 16 15.36 -3.53 6.56
N ALA A 17 15.32 -2.99 7.78
CA ALA A 17 14.47 -3.46 8.87
C ALA A 17 12.98 -3.27 8.54
N LEU A 18 12.60 -2.16 7.90
CA LEU A 18 11.22 -1.96 7.42
C LEU A 18 10.85 -3.01 6.37
N PHE A 19 11.70 -3.27 5.38
CA PHE A 19 11.48 -4.38 4.45
C PHE A 19 11.42 -5.73 5.17
N ALA A 20 12.18 -5.92 6.26
CA ALA A 20 12.13 -7.13 7.11
C ALA A 20 10.84 -7.31 7.90
N SER A 21 10.12 -6.22 8.15
CA SER A 21 8.82 -6.27 8.81
C SER A 21 7.66 -6.66 7.88
N ILE A 22 7.88 -6.72 6.57
CA ILE A 22 6.86 -7.10 5.57
C ILE A 22 6.54 -8.59 5.74
N ARG A 23 5.24 -8.90 5.73
CA ARG A 23 4.71 -10.26 5.87
C ARG A 23 4.20 -10.78 4.53
N LYS A 24 4.22 -12.11 4.39
CA LYS A 24 3.53 -12.79 3.29
C LYS A 24 2.05 -12.38 3.31
N PHE A 25 1.52 -12.10 2.13
CA PHE A 25 0.17 -11.59 1.86
C PHE A 25 -0.11 -10.14 2.28
N ASP A 26 0.92 -9.36 2.63
CA ASP A 26 0.76 -7.91 2.62
C ASP A 26 0.49 -7.43 1.19
N TYR A 27 -0.39 -6.44 1.05
CA TYR A 27 -0.54 -5.67 -0.19
C TYR A 27 0.53 -4.58 -0.21
N MET A 28 1.14 -4.38 -1.36
CA MET A 28 2.22 -3.42 -1.51
C MET A 28 2.08 -2.67 -2.82
N LYS A 29 2.16 -1.34 -2.75
CA LYS A 29 2.31 -0.48 -3.92
C LYS A 29 3.77 -0.05 -4.04
N ILE A 30 4.42 -0.44 -5.13
CA ILE A 30 5.83 -0.17 -5.44
C ILE A 30 5.91 1.04 -6.36
N PHE A 31 6.84 1.95 -6.10
CA PHE A 31 7.15 3.07 -6.99
C PHE A 31 8.62 3.01 -7.38
N TRP A 32 8.94 3.29 -8.64
CA TRP A 32 10.30 3.17 -9.18
C TRP A 32 11.03 4.51 -9.29
N ASN A 33 10.32 5.64 -9.16
CA ASN A 33 10.88 6.99 -9.16
C ASN A 33 10.00 7.97 -8.34
N ASP A 34 10.34 9.25 -8.36
CA ASP A 34 9.66 10.33 -7.61
C ASP A 34 8.51 11.03 -8.35
N GLU A 35 8.24 10.70 -9.61
CA GLU A 35 7.21 11.34 -10.44
C GLU A 35 5.79 10.80 -10.13
N ILE A 36 5.47 10.68 -8.84
CA ILE A 36 4.24 10.07 -8.34
C ILE A 36 3.00 10.81 -8.85
N GLY A 37 2.09 10.08 -9.49
CA GLY A 37 0.83 10.60 -10.01
C GLY A 37 0.99 11.48 -11.25
N LYS A 38 2.20 11.53 -11.83
CA LYS A 38 2.48 12.09 -13.16
C LYS A 38 2.81 10.96 -14.13
N ASP A 39 4.05 10.46 -14.09
CA ASP A 39 4.55 9.38 -14.95
C ASP A 39 4.76 8.07 -14.16
N GLU A 40 4.57 8.10 -12.85
CA GLU A 40 4.66 6.94 -11.97
C GLU A 40 3.37 6.78 -11.14
N SER A 41 2.49 5.88 -11.59
CA SER A 41 1.23 5.58 -10.89
C SER A 41 1.39 4.57 -9.76
N GLY A 42 2.55 3.91 -9.66
CA GLY A 42 2.86 2.83 -8.74
C GLY A 42 2.26 1.49 -9.16
N HIS A 43 2.97 0.42 -8.82
CA HIS A 43 2.61 -0.95 -9.14
C HIS A 43 2.09 -1.70 -7.90
N MET A 44 0.80 -2.07 -7.91
CA MET A 44 0.18 -2.85 -6.82
C MET A 44 0.48 -4.34 -6.96
N VAL A 45 0.92 -4.96 -5.87
CA VAL A 45 1.33 -6.37 -5.80
C VAL A 45 0.87 -7.03 -4.51
N VAL A 46 0.85 -8.37 -4.51
CA VAL A 46 0.68 -9.18 -3.29
C VAL A 46 2.01 -9.80 -2.92
N VAL A 47 2.49 -9.54 -1.70
CA VAL A 47 3.78 -10.06 -1.24
C VAL A 47 3.69 -11.58 -1.00
N LEU A 48 4.64 -12.34 -1.54
CA LEU A 48 4.74 -13.79 -1.37
C LEU A 48 5.82 -14.21 -0.37
N GLY A 49 6.76 -13.32 -0.09
CA GLY A 49 7.82 -13.53 0.89
C GLY A 49 9.09 -12.77 0.54
N ARG A 50 10.16 -13.07 1.27
CA ARG A 50 11.48 -12.50 1.04
C ARG A 50 12.53 -13.61 1.08
N SER A 51 13.60 -13.41 0.33
CA SER A 51 14.81 -14.24 0.43
C SER A 51 16.04 -13.35 0.49
N ILE A 52 17.17 -13.95 0.83
CA ILE A 52 18.47 -13.30 0.77
C ILE A 52 19.31 -14.11 -0.21
N GLU A 53 19.85 -13.45 -1.22
CA GLU A 53 20.85 -14.04 -2.09
C GLU A 53 22.24 -13.56 -1.68
N ARG A 54 23.18 -14.49 -1.56
CA ARG A 54 24.60 -14.16 -1.34
C ARG A 54 25.31 -14.14 -2.67
N GLY A 55 25.82 -12.97 -3.05
CA GLY A 55 26.68 -12.81 -4.22
C GLY A 55 28.05 -13.44 -4.01
N GLN A 56 28.75 -13.69 -5.12
CA GLN A 56 30.09 -14.30 -5.13
C GLN A 56 31.14 -13.50 -4.34
N ALA A 57 30.95 -12.18 -4.19
CA ALA A 57 31.81 -11.29 -3.41
C ALA A 57 31.42 -11.17 -1.92
N GLY A 58 30.54 -12.05 -1.41
CA GLY A 58 30.08 -12.01 -0.01
C GLY A 58 29.01 -10.97 0.31
N HIS A 59 28.64 -10.13 -0.67
CA HIS A 59 27.55 -9.17 -0.51
C HIS A 59 26.19 -9.90 -0.49
N SER A 60 25.31 -9.54 0.44
CA SER A 60 23.97 -10.12 0.58
C SER A 60 22.92 -9.16 0.03
N VAL A 61 22.11 -9.61 -0.92
CA VAL A 61 21.04 -8.83 -1.55
C VAL A 61 19.69 -9.33 -1.04
N GLY A 62 18.90 -8.42 -0.49
CA GLY A 62 17.53 -8.72 -0.08
C GLY A 62 16.60 -8.79 -1.29
N LEU A 63 15.89 -9.90 -1.44
CA LEU A 63 14.92 -10.10 -2.51
C LEU A 63 13.49 -10.10 -1.96
N LEU A 64 12.60 -9.45 -2.69
CA LEU A 64 11.16 -9.48 -2.46
C LEU A 64 10.50 -10.32 -3.55
N HIS A 65 9.76 -11.35 -3.13
CA HIS A 65 8.93 -12.17 -4.01
C HIS A 65 7.50 -11.66 -3.92
N TYR A 66 6.86 -11.46 -5.05
CA TYR A 66 5.49 -10.95 -5.12
C TYR A 66 4.73 -11.54 -6.30
N TRP A 67 3.42 -11.60 -6.19
CA TRP A 67 2.52 -11.85 -7.31
C TRP A 67 2.06 -10.50 -7.87
N SER A 68 2.11 -10.39 -9.19
CA SER A 68 1.64 -9.23 -9.94
C SER A 68 0.52 -9.65 -10.88
N SER A 69 -0.35 -8.69 -11.22
CA SER A 69 -1.25 -8.76 -12.37
C SER A 69 -0.83 -7.85 -13.52
N ASN A 70 0.17 -6.97 -13.34
CA ASN A 70 0.61 -6.10 -14.44
C ASN A 70 1.56 -6.86 -15.34
N GLY A 71 1.17 -6.92 -16.61
CA GLY A 71 2.06 -7.22 -17.70
C GLY A 71 3.22 -6.25 -17.78
N SER A 72 4.31 -6.70 -18.37
CA SER A 72 5.28 -5.74 -18.93
C SER A 72 4.68 -5.12 -20.19
N HIS A 73 5.14 -3.93 -20.60
CA HIS A 73 4.75 -3.35 -21.89
C HIS A 73 4.97 -4.30 -23.07
N THR A 74 5.97 -5.18 -22.97
CA THR A 74 6.35 -6.15 -24.00
C THR A 74 5.62 -7.49 -23.91
N ASP A 75 4.98 -7.78 -22.78
CA ASP A 75 4.24 -9.02 -22.56
C ASP A 75 3.16 -8.80 -21.48
N ILE A 76 1.94 -8.56 -21.96
CA ILE A 76 0.76 -8.37 -21.14
C ILE A 76 0.31 -9.67 -20.44
N ASN A 77 0.65 -10.84 -21.01
CA ASN A 77 0.32 -12.15 -20.45
C ASN A 77 1.35 -12.59 -19.40
N GLY A 78 2.59 -12.12 -19.51
CA GLY A 78 3.65 -12.30 -18.51
C GLY A 78 3.40 -11.58 -17.19
N GLY A 79 2.27 -10.90 -17.07
CA GLY A 79 1.86 -10.06 -15.95
C GLY A 79 1.18 -10.76 -14.80
N TYR A 80 0.57 -11.91 -15.03
CA TYR A 80 -0.18 -12.67 -14.01
C TYR A 80 0.70 -13.73 -13.36
N GLY A 81 1.70 -13.30 -12.61
CA GLY A 81 2.74 -14.22 -12.18
C GLY A 81 3.56 -13.80 -10.99
N ILE A 82 4.34 -14.78 -10.52
CA ILE A 82 5.35 -14.59 -9.49
C ILE A 82 6.52 -13.85 -10.10
N LYS A 83 6.94 -12.77 -9.45
CA LYS A 83 8.12 -11.98 -9.78
C LYS A 83 8.99 -11.85 -8.54
N CYS A 84 10.25 -11.51 -8.79
CA CYS A 84 11.24 -11.28 -7.77
C CYS A 84 12.00 -9.99 -8.10
N VAL A 85 12.24 -9.15 -7.10
CA VAL A 85 13.01 -7.91 -7.25
C VAL A 85 13.93 -7.70 -6.05
N SER A 86 15.11 -7.13 -6.29
CA SER A 86 15.95 -6.63 -5.20
C SER A 86 15.29 -5.45 -4.51
N VAL A 87 15.30 -5.43 -3.17
CA VAL A 87 14.78 -4.30 -2.40
C VAL A 87 15.55 -3.01 -2.68
N ASP A 88 16.78 -3.09 -3.17
CA ASP A 88 17.58 -1.92 -3.56
C ASP A 88 17.10 -1.27 -4.86
N LYS A 89 16.38 -2.02 -5.70
CA LYS A 89 15.73 -1.48 -6.91
C LYS A 89 14.40 -0.81 -6.61
N ILE A 90 13.83 -1.03 -5.44
CA ILE A 90 12.57 -0.40 -5.03
C ILE A 90 12.88 0.99 -4.52
N HIS A 91 12.44 2.01 -5.26
CA HIS A 91 12.65 3.41 -4.89
C HIS A 91 11.82 3.78 -3.67
N ARG A 92 10.51 3.51 -3.71
CA ARG A 92 9.58 3.71 -2.57
C ARG A 92 8.52 2.63 -2.54
N ALA A 93 7.89 2.44 -1.38
CA ALA A 93 6.76 1.54 -1.24
C ALA A 93 5.75 1.96 -0.17
N VAL A 94 4.49 1.65 -0.43
CA VAL A 94 3.40 1.71 0.56
C VAL A 94 2.87 0.31 0.79
N ILE A 95 2.88 -0.13 2.05
CA ILE A 95 2.44 -1.44 2.48
C ILE A 95 1.15 -1.32 3.26
N THR A 96 0.17 -2.11 2.86
CA THR A 96 -1.13 -2.28 3.52
C THR A 96 -1.24 -3.71 4.00
N ARG A 97 -1.30 -3.88 5.33
CA ARG A 97 -1.52 -5.17 5.97
C ARG A 97 -2.99 -5.37 6.27
N ILE A 98 -3.51 -6.55 5.93
CA ILE A 98 -4.84 -6.98 6.36
C ILE A 98 -4.66 -7.90 7.57
N ASP A 99 -4.79 -7.34 8.78
CA ASP A 99 -4.60 -8.10 10.01
C ASP A 99 -5.77 -9.07 10.30
N TRP A 100 -6.94 -8.81 9.72
CA TRP A 100 -8.17 -9.56 9.98
C TRP A 100 -8.91 -9.89 8.67
N PRO A 101 -8.35 -10.75 7.80
CA PRO A 101 -8.86 -10.96 6.44
C PRO A 101 -10.29 -11.50 6.41
N TRP A 102 -10.72 -12.23 7.44
CA TRP A 102 -12.10 -12.71 7.54
C TRP A 102 -13.16 -11.61 7.71
N LYS A 103 -12.76 -10.40 8.10
CA LYS A 103 -13.69 -9.25 8.09
C LYS A 103 -14.08 -8.85 6.67
N LEU A 104 -13.32 -9.26 5.66
CA LEU A 104 -13.69 -9.09 4.26
C LEU A 104 -14.88 -9.98 3.86
N TRP A 105 -15.18 -11.06 4.58
CA TRP A 105 -16.39 -11.85 4.32
C TRP A 105 -17.68 -11.15 4.75
N SER A 106 -17.57 -10.06 5.52
CA SER A 106 -18.71 -9.20 5.90
C SER A 106 -18.86 -7.97 4.98
N THR A 107 -18.22 -7.94 3.81
CA THR A 107 -18.22 -6.78 2.90
C THR A 107 -19.50 -6.60 2.10
N GLU A 108 -20.50 -7.48 2.24
CA GLU A 108 -21.85 -7.23 1.72
C GLU A 108 -22.46 -5.92 2.28
N VAL A 109 -21.84 -5.35 3.32
CA VAL A 109 -22.21 -4.08 3.97
C VAL A 109 -21.32 -2.91 3.55
N MET A 110 -20.23 -3.12 2.79
CA MET A 110 -19.39 -2.02 2.30
C MET A 110 -20.12 -1.31 1.16
N ARG A 111 -20.55 -0.09 1.42
CA ARG A 111 -21.18 0.77 0.43
C ARG A 111 -20.11 1.42 -0.46
N PRO A 112 -20.45 1.89 -1.68
CA PRO A 112 -19.50 2.57 -2.57
C PRO A 112 -18.77 3.78 -1.95
N ASP A 113 -19.30 4.36 -0.86
CA ASP A 113 -18.73 5.48 -0.10
C ASP A 113 -17.83 5.04 1.08
N ASP A 114 -17.71 3.73 1.34
CA ASP A 114 -16.82 3.16 2.36
C ASP A 114 -15.36 3.11 1.83
N VAL A 115 -14.81 4.31 1.56
CA VAL A 115 -13.54 4.54 0.91
C VAL A 115 -12.42 4.74 1.94
N CYS A 116 -11.30 4.04 1.77
CA CYS A 116 -10.07 4.34 2.51
C CYS A 116 -9.47 5.67 1.97
N ALA A 117 -9.77 6.78 2.65
CA ALA A 117 -9.41 8.12 2.18
C ALA A 117 -7.91 8.26 1.81
N PRO A 118 -6.93 7.78 2.60
CA PRO A 118 -5.52 7.87 2.21
C PRO A 118 -5.20 7.15 0.89
N LEU A 119 -5.71 5.93 0.69
CA LEU A 119 -5.45 5.17 -0.54
C LEU A 119 -6.18 5.78 -1.75
N ALA A 120 -7.37 6.32 -1.54
CA ALA A 120 -8.12 7.01 -2.57
C ALA A 120 -7.43 8.31 -3.00
N GLU A 121 -6.90 9.09 -2.05
CA GLU A 121 -6.09 10.28 -2.38
C GLU A 121 -4.83 9.93 -3.17
N ILE A 122 -4.18 8.81 -2.85
CA ILE A 122 -3.01 8.28 -3.60
C ILE A 122 -3.40 7.79 -4.99
N ALA A 123 -4.65 7.40 -5.22
CA ALA A 123 -5.14 6.89 -6.49
C ALA A 123 -5.72 7.98 -7.42
N LYS A 124 -5.84 9.22 -6.97
CA LYS A 124 -6.33 10.33 -7.80
C LYS A 124 -5.35 10.63 -8.93
N ASP A 125 -5.90 11.03 -10.08
CA ASP A 125 -5.14 11.53 -11.23
C ASP A 125 -4.60 12.94 -10.93
N ARG A 126 -3.59 13.00 -10.05
CA ARG A 126 -2.88 14.23 -9.68
C ARG A 126 -1.47 13.89 -9.22
N SER A 127 -0.57 14.84 -9.43
CA SER A 127 0.77 14.78 -8.82
C SER A 127 0.71 14.87 -7.30
N MET A 128 1.65 14.17 -6.65
CA MET A 128 1.82 14.19 -5.20
C MET A 128 3.30 14.10 -4.84
N THR A 129 3.73 14.89 -3.86
CA THR A 129 5.11 14.80 -3.34
C THR A 129 5.29 13.58 -2.44
N PRO A 130 6.51 13.04 -2.29
CA PRO A 130 6.77 11.96 -1.35
C PRO A 130 6.38 12.26 0.10
N GLU A 131 6.61 13.49 0.55
CA GLU A 131 6.24 13.95 1.90
C GLU A 131 4.72 13.94 2.09
N GLU A 132 3.96 14.38 1.09
CA GLU A 132 2.49 14.31 1.12
C GLU A 132 2.01 12.85 1.18
N MET A 133 2.59 11.95 0.38
CA MET A 133 2.25 10.53 0.42
C MET A 133 2.54 9.94 1.81
N LYS A 134 3.71 10.22 2.37
CA LYS A 134 4.10 9.76 3.71
C LYS A 134 3.10 10.22 4.77
N ARG A 135 2.71 11.50 4.75
CA ARG A 135 1.68 12.06 5.66
C ARG A 135 0.34 11.34 5.52
N LEU A 136 -0.10 11.04 4.30
CA LEU A 136 -1.35 10.30 4.07
C LEU A 136 -1.29 8.89 4.65
N VAL A 137 -0.18 8.19 4.47
CA VAL A 137 0.02 6.83 5.01
C VAL A 137 0.10 6.84 6.55
N ASP A 138 0.79 7.82 7.12
CA ASP A 138 0.98 7.94 8.58
C ASP A 138 -0.30 8.38 9.30
N ALA A 139 -1.22 9.06 8.62
CA ALA A 139 -2.53 9.43 9.15
C ALA A 139 -3.43 8.23 9.53
N LYS A 140 -2.95 6.99 9.36
CA LYS A 140 -3.57 5.71 9.78
C LYS A 140 -5.08 5.67 9.55
N SER A 141 -5.46 5.26 8.34
CA SER A 141 -6.73 4.61 7.99
C SER A 141 -7.91 4.92 8.93
N PHE A 142 -8.37 6.17 8.91
CA PHE A 142 -9.68 6.49 9.47
C PHE A 142 -10.71 5.89 8.53
N TRP A 143 -11.14 4.66 8.81
CA TRP A 143 -12.54 4.33 8.53
C TRP A 143 -13.32 5.24 9.47
N PRO A 144 -14.05 6.26 8.99
CA PRO A 144 -14.92 7.02 9.87
C PRO A 144 -15.83 5.99 10.56
N ARG A 145 -15.67 5.83 11.87
CA ARG A 145 -16.63 5.05 12.66
C ARG A 145 -17.95 5.74 12.41
N ARG A 146 -18.88 5.08 11.69
CA ARG A 146 -20.26 5.57 11.63
C ARG A 146 -20.72 5.66 13.08
N VAL A 147 -20.86 6.88 13.58
CA VAL A 147 -21.73 7.13 14.71
C VAL A 147 -23.10 6.71 14.19
N ARG A 148 -23.62 5.59 14.69
CA ARG A 148 -25.01 5.21 14.48
C ARG A 148 -25.83 6.41 14.98
N ARG A 149 -26.30 7.28 14.09
CA ARG A 149 -27.42 8.16 14.43
C ARG A 149 -28.56 7.20 14.73
N SER A 150 -28.97 7.17 16.00
CA SER A 150 -30.14 6.41 16.39
C SER A 150 -31.32 6.97 15.61
N SER A 151 -32.17 6.08 15.09
CA SER A 151 -33.40 6.43 14.39
C SER A 151 -34.45 7.09 15.29
N HIS A 152 -34.12 7.44 16.53
CA HIS A 152 -35.05 8.06 17.49
C HIS A 152 -35.03 9.60 17.50
N ASP A 153 -34.07 10.26 16.86
CA ASP A 153 -34.00 11.73 16.90
C ASP A 153 -34.80 12.45 15.80
N THR A 154 -35.37 11.72 14.83
CA THR A 154 -36.15 12.33 13.74
C THR A 154 -37.65 12.45 14.00
N ASP A 155 -38.17 11.85 15.07
CA ASP A 155 -39.61 11.92 15.39
C ASP A 155 -39.98 13.05 16.36
N ALA A 156 -39.00 13.71 17.01
CA ALA A 156 -39.29 14.79 17.96
C ALA A 156 -39.61 16.14 17.28
N GLU A 157 -39.13 16.38 16.05
CA GLU A 157 -39.37 17.66 15.35
C GLU A 157 -40.66 17.69 14.51
N ARG A 158 -41.35 16.55 14.33
CA ARG A 158 -42.57 16.48 13.52
C ARG A 158 -43.87 16.61 14.31
N SER A 159 -43.80 16.74 15.64
CA SER A 159 -44.97 16.88 16.51
C SER A 159 -45.27 18.31 17.01
N MET A 160 -44.58 19.33 16.49
CA MET A 160 -44.81 20.75 16.87
C MET A 160 -45.06 21.67 15.66
N ARG A 161 -45.73 21.20 14.61
CA ARG A 161 -46.29 22.06 13.56
C ARG A 161 -47.74 21.72 13.29
#